data_AF-A0AAP4UFP7-F1
#
_entry.id   AF-A0AAP4UFP7-F1
#
_cell.length_a   1.000
_cell.length_b   1.000
_cell.length_c   1.000
_cell.angle_alpha   90.00
_cell.angle_beta   90.00
_cell.angle_gamma   90.00
#
_symmetry.space_group_name_H-M   'P 1'
#
loop_
_entity.id
_entity.type
_entity.pdbx_description
1 polymer ?
#
loop_
_entity_poly.entity_id
_entity_poly.type
_entity_poly.pdbx_seq_one_letter_code
_entity_poly.pdbx_strand_id
1 'polypeptide(L)'
;MNHKFIFLTAAVVPLIGIYFDFGHGLTWVEYKEPEDYLVLIMRLLFLTLIAERIIEFYNLLFRSKKRKVLLAEISKAKKAGTDNVHILEAELLEFRDVTRRQSAMVGFIIGALMAIIGIRVFTGMFDFGDASSVQIIMFDLFEVFVMGCIIAGGSKGINKIVSAIEAFAQAGKDNVIKASSSS
;
A
#
# COMPACT_ATOMS: atom_id res chain seq x y z
N MET A 1 18.73 -4.48 16.33
CA MET A 1 18.43 -3.23 15.60
C MET A 1 19.22 -2.11 16.28
N ASN A 2 20.07 -1.39 15.55
CA ASN A 2 21.16 -0.61 16.16
C ASN A 2 20.62 0.71 16.75
N HIS A 3 20.49 0.79 18.08
CA HIS A 3 19.85 1.90 18.79
C HIS A 3 20.45 3.28 18.47
N LYS A 4 21.72 3.34 18.06
CA LYS A 4 22.40 4.57 17.62
C LYS A 4 21.79 5.18 16.35
N PHE A 5 21.25 4.36 15.45
CA PHE A 5 20.62 4.81 14.22
C PHE A 5 19.26 5.47 14.49
N ILE A 6 18.51 4.93 15.47
CA ILE A 6 17.20 5.46 15.89
C ILE A 6 17.35 6.86 16.51
N PHE A 7 18.35 7.05 17.38
CA PHE A 7 18.63 8.37 17.97
C PHE A 7 19.13 9.38 16.94
N LEU A 8 19.93 8.95 15.97
CA LEU A 8 20.39 9.83 14.89
C LEU A 8 19.23 10.27 13.99
N THR A 9 18.33 9.36 13.60
CA THR A 9 17.13 9.73 12.84
C THR A 9 16.16 10.58 13.66
N ALA A 10 16.00 10.30 14.97
CA ALA A 10 15.13 11.08 15.85
C ALA A 10 15.64 12.50 16.11
N ALA A 11 16.94 12.75 16.03
CA ALA A 11 17.52 14.09 16.20
C ALA A 11 17.57 14.90 14.89
N VAL A 12 17.78 14.23 13.75
CA VAL A 12 17.92 14.89 12.43
C VAL A 12 16.56 15.38 11.89
N VAL A 13 15.49 14.60 12.08
CA VAL A 13 14.13 14.95 11.62
C VAL A 13 13.62 16.28 12.21
N PRO A 14 13.69 16.54 13.53
CA PRO A 14 13.25 17.82 14.09
C PRO A 14 14.18 19.00 13.74
N LEU A 15 15.48 18.76 13.54
CA LEU A 15 16.42 19.81 13.10
C LEU A 15 16.15 20.27 11.66
N ILE A 16 15.76 19.35 10.77
CA ILE A 16 15.28 19.69 9.42
C ILE A 16 13.94 20.43 9.51
N GLY A 17 13.06 20.03 10.43
CA GLY A 17 11.79 20.70 10.72
C GLY A 17 11.94 22.18 11.04
N ILE A 18 12.87 22.52 11.92
CA ILE A 18 13.13 23.89 12.36
C ILE A 18 13.76 24.74 11.25
N TYR A 19 14.61 24.16 10.40
CA TYR A 19 15.34 24.91 9.36
C TYR A 19 14.52 25.17 8.09
N PHE A 20 13.51 24.33 7.81
CA PHE A 20 12.68 24.39 6.60
C PHE A 20 11.23 24.80 6.86
N ASP A 21 10.90 25.26 8.07
CA ASP A 21 9.51 25.54 8.49
C ASP A 21 8.59 24.34 8.25
N PHE A 22 9.14 23.14 8.50
CA PHE A 22 8.49 21.87 8.25
C PHE A 22 7.67 21.48 9.48
N GLY A 23 6.35 21.43 9.34
CA GLY A 23 5.43 20.99 10.41
C GLY A 23 4.55 22.09 10.99
N HIS A 24 4.68 23.33 10.54
CA HIS A 24 3.70 24.39 10.79
C HIS A 24 2.66 24.42 9.66
N GLY A 25 1.39 24.69 9.99
CA GLY A 25 0.31 24.89 9.01
C GLY A 25 -0.26 23.64 8.33
N LEU A 26 0.21 22.43 8.64
CA LEU A 26 -0.39 21.16 8.19
C LEU A 26 -1.14 20.54 9.36
N THR A 27 -2.43 20.80 9.41
CA THR A 27 -3.30 20.30 10.48
C THR A 27 -4.07 19.09 9.97
N TRP A 28 -4.05 18.01 10.77
CA TRP A 28 -4.93 16.88 10.51
C TRP A 28 -6.37 17.33 10.77
N VAL A 29 -7.21 17.22 9.75
CA VAL A 29 -8.63 17.49 9.88
C VAL A 29 -9.21 16.27 10.58
N GLU A 30 -9.42 16.41 11.89
CA GLU A 30 -10.10 15.40 12.70
C GLU A 30 -11.42 15.00 12.04
N TYR A 31 -11.66 13.70 11.92
CA TYR A 31 -12.97 13.18 11.53
C TYR A 31 -13.96 13.48 12.65
N LYS A 32 -14.81 14.49 12.43
CA LYS A 32 -15.84 14.88 13.39
C LYS A 32 -17.01 13.92 13.38
N GLU A 33 -17.31 13.35 12.20
CA GLU A 33 -18.43 12.45 12.00
C GLU A 33 -17.96 11.06 11.52
N PRO A 34 -18.61 9.97 11.98
CA PRO A 34 -18.30 8.61 11.51
C PRO A 34 -18.48 8.42 9.99
N GLU A 35 -19.32 9.26 9.35
CA GLU A 35 -19.61 9.19 7.93
C GLU A 35 -18.38 9.52 7.08
N ASP A 36 -17.63 10.58 7.43
CA ASP A 36 -16.40 10.98 6.74
C ASP A 36 -15.35 9.86 6.74
N TYR A 37 -15.28 9.15 7.87
CA TYR A 37 -14.40 8.01 8.03
C TYR A 37 -14.83 6.81 7.17
N LEU A 38 -16.12 6.51 7.11
CA LEU A 38 -16.65 5.46 6.24
C LEU A 38 -16.43 5.78 4.76
N VAL A 39 -16.59 7.05 4.36
CA VAL A 39 -16.32 7.52 3.00
C VAL A 39 -14.85 7.29 2.63
N LEU A 40 -13.90 7.56 3.53
CA LEU A 40 -12.49 7.27 3.31
C LEU A 40 -12.24 5.78 3.03
N ILE A 41 -12.75 4.91 3.90
CA ILE A 41 -12.58 3.46 3.76
C ILE A 41 -13.20 2.97 2.45
N MET A 42 -14.41 3.43 2.13
CA MET A 42 -15.11 3.06 0.90
C MET A 42 -14.33 3.52 -0.34
N ARG A 43 -13.73 4.71 -0.29
CA ARG A 43 -12.87 5.22 -1.37
C ARG A 43 -11.62 4.35 -1.52
N LEU A 44 -10.94 4.01 -0.42
CA LEU A 44 -9.77 3.11 -0.43
C LEU A 44 -10.10 1.73 -1.01
N LEU A 45 -11.21 1.13 -0.56
CA LEU A 45 -11.71 -0.15 -1.07
C LEU A 45 -11.98 -0.09 -2.56
N PHE A 46 -12.71 0.94 -3.01
CA PHE A 46 -13.04 1.15 -4.41
C PHE A 46 -11.78 1.29 -5.29
N LEU A 47 -10.82 2.11 -4.85
CA LEU A 47 -9.56 2.31 -5.58
C LEU A 47 -8.76 1.02 -5.70
N THR A 48 -8.77 0.19 -4.66
CA THR A 48 -8.03 -1.07 -4.68
C THR A 48 -8.74 -2.14 -5.52
N LEU A 49 -10.07 -2.15 -5.58
CA LEU A 49 -10.81 -3.01 -6.50
C LEU A 49 -10.50 -2.68 -7.96
N ILE A 50 -10.46 -1.39 -8.31
CA ILE A 50 -10.06 -0.93 -9.66
C ILE A 50 -8.65 -1.42 -9.97
N ALA A 51 -7.72 -1.17 -9.05
CA ALA A 51 -6.34 -1.59 -9.20
C ALA A 51 -6.17 -3.11 -9.38
N GLU A 52 -6.85 -3.90 -8.54
CA GLU A 52 -6.86 -5.35 -8.64
C GLU A 52 -7.36 -5.79 -10.02
N ARG A 53 -8.42 -5.15 -10.53
CA ARG A 53 -8.96 -5.47 -11.85
C ARG A 53 -7.98 -5.13 -12.99
N ILE A 54 -7.24 -4.03 -12.89
CA ILE A 54 -6.23 -3.66 -13.90
C ILE A 54 -5.04 -4.63 -13.87
N ILE A 55 -4.55 -5.00 -12.68
CA ILE A 55 -3.45 -5.96 -12.52
C ILE A 55 -3.84 -7.34 -13.02
N GLU A 56 -5.07 -7.78 -12.73
CA GLU A 56 -5.63 -9.02 -13.25
C GLU A 56 -5.67 -9.00 -14.77
N PHE A 57 -6.18 -7.92 -15.37
CA PHE A 57 -6.24 -7.76 -16.81
C PHE A 57 -4.85 -7.80 -17.47
N TYR A 58 -3.86 -7.13 -16.87
CA TYR A 58 -2.45 -7.21 -17.30
C TYR A 58 -1.94 -8.66 -17.29
N ASN A 59 -2.15 -9.39 -16.19
CA ASN A 59 -1.71 -10.78 -16.07
C ASN A 59 -2.43 -11.72 -17.06
N LEU A 60 -3.72 -11.49 -17.30
CA LEU A 60 -4.49 -12.21 -18.29
C LEU A 60 -3.95 -11.99 -19.70
N LEU A 61 -3.62 -10.75 -20.08
CA LEU A 61 -3.13 -10.42 -21.40
C LEU A 61 -1.71 -10.94 -21.67
N PHE A 62 -0.77 -10.68 -20.74
CA PHE A 62 0.65 -10.85 -21.03
C PHE A 62 1.27 -12.13 -20.46
N ARG A 63 0.69 -12.70 -19.40
CA ARG A 63 1.31 -13.81 -18.65
C ARG A 63 0.52 -15.12 -18.70
N SER A 64 -0.78 -15.08 -18.97
CA SER A 64 -1.65 -16.27 -18.95
C SER A 64 -1.25 -17.35 -19.95
N LYS A 65 -0.84 -16.98 -21.16
CA LYS A 65 -0.44 -17.93 -22.22
C LYS A 65 0.77 -18.76 -21.81
N LYS A 66 1.86 -18.11 -21.39
CA LYS A 66 3.10 -18.79 -20.98
C LYS A 66 2.87 -19.70 -19.77
N ARG A 67 2.05 -19.25 -18.80
CA ARG A 67 1.65 -20.06 -17.65
C ARG A 67 0.91 -21.34 -18.06
N LYS A 68 -0.03 -21.25 -19.02
CA LYS A 68 -0.80 -22.42 -19.49
C LYS A 68 0.09 -23.44 -20.19
N VAL A 69 1.05 -22.99 -20.98
CA VAL A 69 2.02 -23.87 -21.66
C VAL A 69 2.87 -24.64 -20.65
N LEU A 70 3.49 -23.93 -19.68
CA LEU A 70 4.28 -24.54 -18.61
C LEU A 70 3.49 -25.58 -17.80
N LEU A 71 2.24 -25.27 -17.43
CA LEU A 71 1.38 -26.21 -16.71
C LEU A 71 1.03 -27.45 -17.53
N ALA A 72 0.80 -27.29 -18.83
CA ALA A 72 0.54 -28.41 -19.74
C ALA A 72 1.77 -29.31 -19.90
N GLU A 73 2.97 -28.72 -19.98
CA GLU A 73 4.24 -29.45 -20.05
C GLU A 73 4.54 -30.22 -18.76
N ILE A 74 4.34 -29.61 -17.59
CA ILE A 74 4.47 -30.30 -16.30
C ILE A 74 3.50 -31.47 -16.21
N SER A 75 2.24 -31.29 -16.63
CA SER A 75 1.24 -32.36 -16.62
C SER A 75 1.64 -33.52 -17.54
N LYS A 76 2.19 -33.22 -18.72
CA LYS A 76 2.70 -34.24 -19.66
C LYS A 76 3.90 -34.98 -19.08
N ALA A 77 4.88 -34.26 -18.51
CA ALA A 77 6.08 -34.85 -17.91
C ALA A 77 5.74 -35.75 -16.70
N LYS A 78 4.77 -35.34 -15.86
CA LYS A 78 4.26 -36.18 -14.75
C LYS A 78 3.61 -37.46 -15.25
N LYS A 79 2.80 -37.39 -16.31
CA LYS A 79 2.17 -38.58 -16.90
C LYS A 79 3.18 -39.51 -17.57
N ALA A 80 4.26 -38.97 -18.12
CA ALA A 80 5.33 -39.72 -18.76
C ALA A 80 6.37 -40.28 -17.77
N GLY A 81 6.26 -40.02 -16.46
CA GLY A 81 7.17 -40.53 -15.45
C GLY A 81 8.61 -40.03 -15.60
N THR A 82 8.80 -38.83 -16.17
CA THR A 82 10.12 -38.29 -16.50
C THR A 82 10.72 -37.51 -15.33
N ASP A 83 12.02 -37.65 -15.07
CA ASP A 83 12.71 -36.93 -13.98
C ASP A 83 12.76 -35.39 -14.16
N ASN A 84 12.51 -34.91 -15.39
CA ASN A 84 12.50 -33.49 -15.74
C ASN A 84 11.35 -32.68 -15.09
N VAL A 85 10.41 -33.34 -14.41
CA VAL A 85 9.31 -32.67 -13.69
C VAL A 85 9.84 -31.65 -12.68
N HIS A 86 10.91 -31.99 -11.96
CA HIS A 86 11.49 -31.09 -10.95
C HIS A 86 12.04 -29.79 -11.57
N ILE A 87 12.62 -29.88 -12.77
CA ILE A 87 13.16 -28.72 -13.50
C ILE A 87 12.00 -27.80 -13.94
N LEU A 88 10.94 -28.37 -14.49
CA LEU A 88 9.76 -27.62 -14.93
C LEU A 88 8.99 -26.99 -13.74
N GLU A 89 8.95 -27.67 -12.59
CA GLU A 89 8.37 -27.10 -11.36
C GLU A 89 9.20 -25.93 -10.83
N ALA A 90 10.54 -26.01 -10.89
CA ALA A 90 11.41 -24.90 -10.55
C ALA A 90 11.21 -23.70 -11.50
N GLU A 91 11.10 -23.94 -12.80
CA GLU A 91 10.81 -22.89 -13.79
C GLU A 91 9.44 -22.24 -13.54
N LEU A 92 8.44 -23.01 -13.13
CA LEU A 92 7.12 -22.46 -12.76
C LEU A 92 7.21 -21.56 -11.53
N LEU A 93 8.01 -21.91 -10.53
CA LEU A 93 8.23 -21.09 -9.34
C LEU A 93 8.91 -19.77 -9.71
N GLU A 94 9.98 -19.82 -10.49
CA GLU A 94 10.67 -18.61 -10.97
C GLU A 94 9.73 -17.73 -11.79
N PHE A 95 8.96 -18.33 -12.72
CA PHE A 95 7.97 -17.60 -13.51
C PHE A 95 6.94 -16.87 -12.63
N ARG A 96 6.47 -17.52 -11.55
CA ARG A 96 5.53 -16.91 -10.60
C ARG A 96 6.15 -15.75 -9.85
N ASP A 97 7.40 -15.88 -9.41
CA ASP A 97 8.09 -14.82 -8.67
C ASP A 97 8.35 -13.59 -9.55
N VAL A 98 8.82 -13.79 -10.78
CA VAL A 98 8.98 -12.68 -11.74
C VAL A 98 7.64 -12.04 -12.07
N THR A 99 6.59 -12.83 -12.26
CA THR A 99 5.23 -12.32 -12.53
C THR A 99 4.70 -11.50 -11.35
N ARG A 100 4.94 -11.94 -10.11
CA ARG A 100 4.55 -11.22 -8.91
C ARG A 100 5.27 -9.88 -8.80
N ARG A 101 6.58 -9.86 -9.01
CA ARG A 101 7.38 -8.62 -8.98
C ARG A 101 6.93 -7.63 -10.05
N GLN A 102 6.68 -8.10 -11.27
CA GLN A 102 6.18 -7.25 -12.34
C GLN A 102 4.77 -6.73 -12.06
N SER A 103 3.87 -7.57 -11.55
CA SER A 103 2.52 -7.14 -11.18
C SER A 103 2.56 -6.05 -10.11
N ALA A 104 3.46 -6.16 -9.13
CA ALA A 104 3.65 -5.13 -8.10
C ALA A 104 4.18 -3.82 -8.69
N MET A 105 5.15 -3.87 -9.62
CA MET A 105 5.62 -2.67 -10.33
C MET A 105 4.52 -2.01 -11.16
N VAL A 106 3.74 -2.80 -11.90
CA VAL A 106 2.61 -2.31 -12.70
C VAL A 106 1.56 -1.66 -11.79
N GLY A 107 1.20 -2.31 -10.68
CA GLY A 107 0.32 -1.73 -9.67
C GLY A 107 0.87 -0.42 -9.12
N PHE A 108 2.15 -0.36 -8.76
CA PHE A 108 2.78 0.87 -8.27
C PHE A 108 2.66 2.02 -9.26
N ILE A 109 2.99 1.77 -10.53
CA ILE A 109 2.90 2.78 -11.60
C ILE A 109 1.46 3.26 -11.77
N ILE A 110 0.48 2.35 -11.77
CA ILE A 110 -0.93 2.73 -11.88
C ILE A 110 -1.36 3.59 -10.68
N GLY A 111 -1.03 3.18 -9.46
CA GLY A 111 -1.36 3.96 -8.26
C GLY A 111 -0.73 5.36 -8.28
N ALA A 112 0.53 5.47 -8.70
CA ALA A 112 1.20 6.75 -8.85
C ALA A 112 0.54 7.62 -9.92
N LEU A 113 0.18 7.05 -11.08
CA LEU A 113 -0.53 7.77 -12.14
C LEU A 113 -1.90 8.28 -11.67
N MET A 114 -2.64 7.46 -10.92
CA MET A 114 -3.93 7.86 -10.33
C MET A 114 -3.78 9.06 -9.40
N ALA A 115 -2.74 9.04 -8.54
CA ALA A 115 -2.45 10.15 -7.65
C ALA A 115 -2.09 11.45 -8.40
N ILE A 116 -1.31 11.34 -9.48
CA ILE A 116 -0.95 12.48 -10.35
C ILE A 116 -2.19 13.07 -11.04
N ILE A 117 -3.15 12.23 -11.45
CA ILE A 117 -4.42 12.67 -12.06
C ILE A 117 -5.35 13.34 -11.03
N GLY A 118 -5.01 13.31 -9.74
CA GLY A 118 -5.78 13.92 -8.65
C GLY A 118 -6.66 12.94 -7.89
N ILE A 119 -6.58 11.64 -8.21
CA ILE A 119 -7.24 10.59 -7.42
C ILE A 119 -6.35 10.29 -6.22
N ARG A 120 -6.63 10.98 -5.12
CA ARG A 120 -5.80 11.04 -3.91
C ARG A 120 -6.50 10.36 -2.73
N VAL A 121 -5.74 9.73 -1.83
CA VAL A 121 -6.31 9.00 -0.67
C VAL A 121 -6.56 9.95 0.51
N PHE A 122 -5.66 10.91 0.70
CA PHE A 122 -5.69 11.86 1.81
C PHE A 122 -6.41 13.17 1.46
N THR A 123 -7.15 13.22 0.35
CA THR A 123 -7.95 14.41 0.02
C THR A 123 -8.91 14.72 1.17
N GLY A 124 -8.82 15.95 1.71
CA GLY A 124 -9.67 16.39 2.82
C GLY A 124 -9.24 15.89 4.20
N MET A 125 -8.17 15.10 4.32
CA MET A 125 -7.61 14.69 5.62
C MET A 125 -6.69 15.73 6.23
N PHE A 126 -6.14 16.61 5.41
CA PHE A 126 -5.17 17.63 5.83
C PHE A 126 -5.60 18.98 5.30
N ASP A 127 -5.56 19.98 6.17
CA ASP A 127 -5.66 21.39 5.79
C ASP A 127 -4.24 21.94 5.60
N PHE A 128 -4.06 22.69 4.51
CA PHE A 128 -2.80 23.27 4.07
C PHE A 128 -2.83 24.80 4.09
N GLY A 129 -3.83 25.41 4.74
CA GLY A 129 -4.06 26.86 4.72
C GLY A 129 -2.83 27.72 5.06
N ASP A 130 -1.98 27.24 5.98
CA ASP A 130 -0.75 27.91 6.40
C ASP A 130 0.54 27.12 6.04
N ALA A 131 0.43 26.06 5.23
CA ALA A 131 1.56 25.22 4.90
C ALA A 131 2.46 25.86 3.83
N SER A 132 3.79 25.74 3.99
CA SER A 132 4.74 26.23 2.98
C SER A 132 4.61 25.48 1.65
N SER A 133 4.91 26.14 0.52
CA SER A 133 4.82 25.50 -0.80
C SER A 133 5.72 24.27 -0.93
N VAL A 134 6.87 24.26 -0.25
CA VAL A 134 7.78 23.10 -0.23
C VAL A 134 7.14 21.93 0.52
N GLN A 135 6.46 22.19 1.64
CA GLN A 135 5.75 21.17 2.41
C GLN A 135 4.59 20.56 1.63
N ILE A 136 3.83 21.37 0.89
CA ILE A 136 2.76 20.90 0.00
C ILE A 136 3.34 19.97 -1.07
N ILE A 137 4.42 20.36 -1.75
CA ILE A 137 5.07 19.52 -2.77
C ILE A 137 5.58 18.20 -2.18
N MET A 138 6.17 18.23 -0.99
CA MET A 138 6.68 17.03 -0.32
C MET A 138 5.55 16.10 0.13
N PHE A 139 4.44 16.66 0.62
CA PHE A 139 3.24 15.89 0.94
C PHE A 139 2.64 15.23 -0.31
N ASP A 140 2.56 15.98 -1.42
CA ASP A 140 2.07 15.46 -2.70
C ASP A 140 2.93 14.29 -3.21
N LEU A 141 4.26 14.41 -3.13
CA LEU A 141 5.19 13.34 -3.50
C LEU A 141 5.01 12.11 -2.59
N PHE A 142 4.87 12.34 -1.29
CA PHE A 142 4.59 11.29 -0.33
C PHE A 142 3.27 10.58 -0.62
N GLU A 143 2.21 11.34 -0.90
CA GLU A 143 0.90 10.78 -1.20
C GLU A 143 0.91 9.97 -2.50
N VAL A 144 1.59 10.44 -3.55
CA VAL A 144 1.79 9.69 -4.80
C VAL A 144 2.52 8.38 -4.54
N PHE A 145 3.55 8.40 -3.70
CA PHE A 145 4.28 7.20 -3.30
C PHE A 145 3.41 6.21 -2.52
N VAL A 146 2.66 6.71 -1.52
CA VAL A 146 1.74 5.91 -0.72
C VAL A 146 0.67 5.26 -1.59
N MET A 147 0.08 6.03 -2.52
CA MET A 147 -0.86 5.51 -3.50
C MET A 147 -0.27 4.37 -4.32
N GLY A 148 0.93 4.55 -4.86
CA GLY A 148 1.65 3.48 -5.55
C GLY A 148 1.81 2.23 -4.67
N CYS A 149 2.21 2.39 -3.40
CA CYS A 149 2.40 1.28 -2.48
C CYS A 149 1.10 0.54 -2.13
N ILE A 150 0.00 1.27 -1.85
CA ILE A 150 -1.31 0.68 -1.53
C ILE A 150 -1.80 -0.15 -2.71
N ILE A 151 -1.75 0.43 -3.91
CA ILE A 151 -2.17 -0.22 -5.14
C ILE A 151 -1.29 -1.44 -5.49
N ALA A 152 0.03 -1.31 -5.37
CA ALA A 152 0.98 -2.42 -5.58
C ALA A 152 0.78 -3.57 -4.58
N GLY A 153 0.32 -3.27 -3.37
CA GLY A 153 0.02 -4.24 -2.32
C GLY A 153 -1.26 -5.06 -2.59
N GLY A 154 -2.15 -4.56 -3.45
CA GLY A 154 -3.46 -5.17 -3.76
C GLY A 154 -4.29 -5.44 -2.50
N SER A 155 -5.08 -6.52 -2.52
CA SER A 155 -5.96 -6.92 -1.40
C SER A 155 -5.22 -7.23 -0.10
N LYS A 156 -3.94 -7.66 -0.16
CA LYS A 156 -3.10 -7.85 1.04
C LYS A 156 -2.68 -6.53 1.69
N GLY A 157 -2.48 -5.48 0.88
CA GLY A 157 -2.19 -4.14 1.37
C GLY A 157 -3.37 -3.58 2.14
N ILE A 158 -4.58 -3.64 1.55
CA ILE A 158 -5.80 -3.24 2.23
C ILE A 158 -6.07 -4.04 3.49
N ASN A 159 -5.98 -5.38 3.45
CA ASN A 159 -6.27 -6.17 4.64
C ASN A 159 -5.35 -5.80 5.81
N LYS A 160 -4.08 -5.46 5.53
CA LYS A 160 -3.18 -4.95 6.58
C LYS A 160 -3.57 -3.56 7.09
N ILE A 161 -4.04 -2.68 6.21
CA ILE A 161 -4.54 -1.36 6.62
C ILE A 161 -5.78 -1.52 7.50
N VAL A 162 -6.73 -2.36 7.09
CA VAL A 162 -7.94 -2.69 7.86
C VAL A 162 -7.58 -3.31 9.20
N SER A 163 -6.69 -4.30 9.25
CA SER A 163 -6.28 -4.92 10.52
C SER A 163 -5.50 -3.96 11.43
N ALA A 164 -4.68 -3.06 10.88
CA ALA A 164 -4.01 -2.03 11.67
C ALA A 164 -5.04 -1.06 12.27
N ILE A 165 -6.03 -0.67 11.48
CA ILE A 165 -7.15 0.16 11.90
C ILE A 165 -7.98 -0.51 13.00
N GLU A 166 -8.32 -1.80 12.85
CA GLU A 166 -9.05 -2.57 13.86
C GLU A 166 -8.27 -2.62 15.18
N ALA A 167 -6.95 -2.83 15.11
CA ALA A 167 -6.08 -2.81 16.28
C ALA A 167 -6.04 -1.43 16.96
N PHE A 168 -6.02 -0.33 16.20
CA PHE A 168 -6.11 1.02 16.74
C PHE A 168 -7.48 1.29 17.39
N ALA A 169 -8.57 0.87 16.76
CA ALA A 169 -9.92 1.03 17.30
C ALA A 169 -10.13 0.23 18.61
N GLN A 170 -9.57 -0.98 18.68
CA GLN A 170 -9.58 -1.78 19.91
C GLN A 170 -8.73 -1.16 21.02
N ALA A 171 -7.54 -0.62 20.70
CA ALA A 171 -6.72 0.09 21.67
C ALA A 171 -7.42 1.34 22.24
N GLY A 172 -8.19 2.06 21.42
CA GLY A 172 -9.05 3.16 21.89
C GLY A 172 -10.14 2.68 22.87
N LYS A 173 -10.78 1.55 22.56
CA LYS A 173 -11.83 0.96 23.40
C LYS A 173 -11.30 0.49 24.76
N ASP A 174 -10.12 -0.13 24.79
CA ASP A 174 -9.50 -0.61 26.03
C ASP A 174 -9.07 0.53 26.96
N ASN A 175 -8.66 1.67 26.40
CA ASN A 175 -8.32 2.88 27.16
C ASN A 175 -9.57 3.56 27.76
N VAL A 176 -10.70 3.56 27.03
CA VAL A 176 -11.98 4.06 27.53
C VAL A 176 -12.54 3.18 28.65
N ILE A 177 -12.44 1.85 28.51
CA ILE A 177 -12.88 0.89 29.54
C ILE A 177 -12.02 1.04 30.80
N LYS A 178 -10.70 1.17 30.68
CA LYS A 178 -9.81 1.42 31.83
C LYS A 178 -10.16 2.72 32.55
N ALA A 179 -10.40 3.81 31.83
CA ALA A 179 -10.78 5.09 32.41
C ALA A 179 -12.11 5.04 33.19
N SER A 180 -13.10 4.28 32.69
CA SER A 180 -14.39 4.06 33.37
C SER A 180 -14.34 3.10 34.56
N SER A 181 -13.29 2.27 34.66
CA SER A 181 -13.09 1.34 35.79
C SER A 181 -12.24 1.92 36.92
N SER A 182 -11.66 3.11 36.71
CA SER A 182 -10.85 3.87 37.68
C SER A 182 -11.57 5.07 38.28
N SER A 183 -12.85 5.28 37.94
CA SER A 183 -13.74 6.33 38.43
C SER A 183 -14.85 5.76 39.30
#